data_AF-A0AAV8YUE4-F1
#
_entry.id   AF-A0AAV8YUE4-F1
#
_cell.length_a   1.000
_cell.length_b   1.000
_cell.length_c   1.000
_cell.angle_alpha   90.00
_cell.angle_beta   90.00
_cell.angle_gamma   90.00
#
_symmetry.space_group_name_H-M   'P 1'
#
loop_
_entity.id
_entity.type
_entity.pdbx_description
1 polymer ?
#
loop_
_entity_poly.entity_id
_entity_poly.type
_entity_poly.pdbx_seq_one_letter_code
_entity_poly.pdbx_strand_id
1 'polypeptide(L)'
;MNVVINYKSKNGMKNKDLSEKYKVQHSAISKIIHNKDKILQHKETIEKYGANKNVLRYSSVHESLFEKCTFLWFFQKRALGEPVTGPVLQAKAKQFHASLNVEFFGE
;
A
#
# COMPACT_ATOMS: atom_id res chain seq x y z
N MET A 1 6.05 8.57 -13.88
CA MET A 1 7.07 8.32 -12.83
C MET A 1 7.97 7.11 -13.12
N ASN A 2 7.46 5.96 -13.58
CA ASN A 2 8.30 4.78 -13.96
C ASN A 2 9.41 5.09 -14.97
N VAL A 3 9.17 6.02 -15.89
CA VAL A 3 10.16 6.43 -16.89
C VAL A 3 11.40 7.03 -16.23
N VAL A 4 11.25 7.84 -15.18
CA VAL A 4 12.39 8.48 -14.48
C VAL A 4 13.23 7.45 -13.71
N ILE A 5 12.58 6.53 -12.99
CA ILE A 5 13.25 5.48 -12.20
C ILE A 5 14.04 4.53 -13.13
N ASN A 6 13.38 4.01 -14.17
CA ASN A 6 14.02 3.11 -15.14
C ASN A 6 15.15 3.80 -15.90
N TYR A 7 14.96 5.06 -16.27
CA TYR A 7 15.96 5.81 -17.02
C TYR A 7 17.20 6.14 -16.18
N LYS A 8 17.05 6.44 -14.88
CA LYS A 8 18.19 6.59 -13.97
C LYS A 8 18.96 5.29 -13.80
N SER A 9 18.26 4.17 -13.60
CA SER A 9 18.90 2.87 -13.40
C SER A 9 19.65 2.38 -14.64
N LYS A 10 19.15 2.66 -15.85
CA LYS A 10 19.77 2.22 -17.10
C LYS A 10 20.92 3.10 -17.58
N ASN A 11 20.88 4.40 -17.30
CA ASN A 11 21.81 5.38 -17.88
C ASN A 11 22.74 6.06 -16.86
N GLY A 12 22.62 5.76 -15.56
CA GLY A 12 23.51 6.32 -14.52
C GLY A 12 23.45 7.84 -14.34
N MET A 13 22.39 8.50 -14.82
CA MET A 13 22.32 9.96 -14.86
C MET A 13 22.24 10.63 -13.48
N LYS A 14 22.77 11.86 -13.41
CA LYS A 14 22.65 12.71 -12.21
C LYS A 14 21.22 13.24 -12.09
N ASN A 15 20.81 13.58 -10.86
CA ASN A 15 19.46 14.09 -10.60
C ASN A 15 19.20 15.43 -11.28
N LYS A 16 20.25 16.25 -11.48
CA LYS A 16 20.19 17.51 -12.23
C LYS A 16 19.79 17.28 -13.69
N ASP A 17 20.46 16.35 -14.36
CA ASP A 17 20.18 15.99 -15.76
C ASP A 17 18.74 15.49 -15.93
N LEU A 18 18.24 14.72 -14.96
CA LEU A 18 16.84 14.26 -14.95
C LEU A 18 15.85 15.41 -14.69
N SER A 19 16.19 16.35 -13.81
CA SER A 19 15.38 17.53 -13.53
C SER A 19 15.17 18.37 -14.79
N GLU A 20 16.26 18.62 -15.53
CA GLU A 20 16.25 19.36 -16.79
C GLU A 20 15.49 18.59 -17.87
N LYS A 21 15.79 17.29 -18.06
CA LYS A 21 15.17 16.45 -19.08
C LYS A 21 13.65 16.33 -18.91
N TYR A 22 13.19 16.11 -17.68
CA TYR A 22 11.76 15.90 -17.40
C TYR A 22 11.04 17.18 -16.99
N LYS A 23 11.74 18.32 -16.90
CA LYS A 23 11.21 19.61 -16.43
C LYS A 23 10.51 19.50 -15.08
N VAL A 24 11.11 18.73 -14.17
CA VAL A 24 10.60 18.48 -12.82
C VAL A 24 11.62 19.02 -11.82
N GLN A 25 11.17 19.61 -10.72
CA GLN A 25 12.08 20.13 -9.69
C GLN A 25 13.04 19.05 -9.17
N HIS A 26 14.28 19.44 -8.92
CA HIS A 26 15.31 18.54 -8.38
C HIS A 26 14.87 17.84 -7.08
N SER A 27 14.17 18.56 -6.20
CA SER A 27 13.61 18.02 -4.96
C SER A 27 12.61 16.89 -5.22
N ALA A 28 11.76 17.02 -6.24
CA ALA A 28 10.81 15.99 -6.65
C ALA A 28 11.53 14.78 -7.27
N ILE A 29 12.55 14.98 -8.11
CA ILE A 29 13.40 13.88 -8.60
C ILE A 29 14.02 13.12 -7.42
N SER A 30 14.60 13.83 -6.45
CA SER A 30 15.20 13.21 -5.27
C SER A 30 14.18 12.37 -4.48
N LYS A 31 12.97 12.92 -4.24
CA LYS A 31 11.88 12.19 -3.57
C LYS A 31 11.44 10.94 -4.33
N ILE A 32 11.36 11.01 -5.66
CA ILE A 32 11.00 9.86 -6.51
C ILE A 32 12.06 8.77 -6.41
N ILE A 33 13.35 9.13 -6.47
CA ILE A 33 14.45 8.17 -6.38
C ILE A 33 14.55 7.57 -4.98
N HIS A 34 14.37 8.37 -3.92
CA HIS A 34 14.37 7.89 -2.54
C HIS A 34 13.22 6.90 -2.28
N ASN A 35 12.03 7.14 -2.84
CA ASN A 35 10.86 6.27 -2.67
C ASN A 35 10.67 5.26 -3.82
N LYS A 36 11.72 4.98 -4.61
CA LYS A 36 11.62 4.16 -5.84
C LYS A 36 10.95 2.81 -5.59
N ASP A 37 11.32 2.12 -4.51
CA ASP A 37 10.88 0.74 -4.26
C ASP A 37 9.41 0.71 -3.86
N LYS A 38 8.98 1.68 -3.05
CA LYS A 38 7.56 1.87 -2.69
C LYS A 38 6.71 2.18 -3.94
N ILE A 39 7.22 3.01 -4.84
CA ILE A 39 6.52 3.35 -6.09
C ILE A 39 6.37 2.11 -6.99
N LEU A 40 7.41 1.27 -7.09
CA LEU A 40 7.39 0.04 -7.88
C LEU A 40 6.45 -1.01 -7.27
N GLN A 41 6.53 -1.26 -5.96
CA GLN A 41 5.64 -2.18 -5.26
C GLN A 41 4.17 -1.75 -5.37
N HIS A 42 3.90 -0.45 -5.27
CA HIS A 42 2.56 0.08 -5.45
C HIS A 42 2.05 -0.18 -6.88
N LYS A 43 2.90 0.02 -7.89
CA LYS A 43 2.57 -0.28 -9.29
C LYS A 43 2.20 -1.75 -9.49
N GLU A 44 2.98 -2.68 -8.96
CA GLU A 44 2.68 -4.12 -9.01
C GLU A 44 1.34 -4.43 -8.35
N THR A 45 1.05 -3.80 -7.22
CA THR A 45 -0.22 -3.94 -6.50
C THR A 45 -1.40 -3.46 -7.36
N ILE A 46 -1.27 -2.31 -8.04
CA ILE A 46 -2.30 -1.80 -8.97
C ILE A 46 -2.49 -2.75 -10.16
N GLU A 47 -1.38 -3.23 -10.76
CA GLU A 47 -1.42 -4.15 -11.90
C GLU A 47 -2.11 -5.48 -11.54
N LYS A 48 -1.89 -5.97 -10.31
CA LYS A 48 -2.41 -7.26 -9.84
C LYS A 48 -3.86 -7.21 -9.38
N TYR A 49 -4.26 -6.16 -8.66
CA TYR A 49 -5.57 -6.13 -7.99
C TYR A 49 -6.56 -5.13 -8.61
N GLY A 50 -6.11 -4.30 -9.56
CA GLY A 50 -6.90 -3.22 -10.14
C GLY A 50 -7.09 -2.07 -9.13
N ALA A 51 -6.64 -0.88 -9.49
CA ALA A 51 -6.93 0.32 -8.71
C ALA A 51 -7.19 1.52 -9.61
N ASN A 52 -8.03 2.43 -9.14
CA ASN A 52 -8.21 3.72 -9.78
C ASN A 52 -6.93 4.55 -9.60
N LYS A 53 -6.26 4.84 -10.73
CA LYS A 53 -4.97 5.53 -10.85
C LYS A 53 -4.96 6.94 -10.23
N ASN A 54 -6.14 7.48 -9.94
CA ASN A 54 -6.37 8.83 -9.42
C ASN A 54 -6.75 8.86 -7.94
N VAL A 55 -6.80 7.71 -7.25
CA VAL A 55 -7.09 7.69 -5.81
C VAL A 55 -5.82 8.06 -5.06
N LEU A 56 -5.82 9.26 -4.46
CA LEU A 56 -4.90 9.62 -3.39
C LEU A 56 -5.18 8.69 -2.21
N ARG A 57 -4.49 7.56 -2.16
CA ARG A 57 -4.59 6.66 -1.02
C ARG A 57 -3.82 7.30 0.14
N TYR A 58 -4.52 7.59 1.22
CA TYR A 58 -3.91 7.86 2.52
C TYR A 58 -3.17 6.58 2.93
N SER A 59 -1.86 6.52 2.68
CA SER A 59 -1.04 5.32 2.87
C SER A 59 -0.52 5.16 4.29
N SER A 60 -0.93 6.01 5.22
CA SER A 60 -0.62 5.86 6.65
C SER A 60 -1.68 5.05 7.39
N VAL A 61 -2.35 4.13 6.68
CA VAL A 61 -2.97 2.99 7.34
C VAL A 61 -1.81 2.08 7.71
N HIS A 62 -1.26 2.27 8.91
CA HIS A 62 -0.67 1.14 9.61
C HIS A 62 -1.76 0.08 9.63
N GLU A 63 -1.66 -0.91 8.74
CA GLU A 63 -2.55 -2.08 8.78
C GLU A 63 -2.36 -2.69 10.17
N SER A 64 -3.29 -2.34 11.04
CA SER A 64 -3.32 -2.81 12.41
C SER A 64 -3.45 -4.33 12.39
N LEU A 65 -2.93 -4.99 13.42
CA LEU A 65 -3.00 -6.45 13.51
C LEU A 65 -4.45 -6.94 13.37
N PHE A 66 -5.42 -6.21 13.93
CA PHE A 66 -6.83 -6.55 13.82
C PHE A 66 -7.39 -6.40 12.40
N GLU A 67 -6.96 -5.40 11.61
CA GLU A 67 -7.35 -5.27 10.20
C GLU A 67 -6.87 -6.48 9.39
N LYS A 68 -5.63 -6.92 9.62
CA LYS A 68 -5.07 -8.13 8.97
C LYS A 68 -5.84 -9.39 9.36
N CYS A 69 -6.12 -9.58 10.64
CA CYS A 69 -6.92 -10.73 11.12
C CYS A 69 -8.33 -10.72 10.53
N THR A 70 -8.97 -9.55 10.47
CA THR A 70 -10.31 -9.37 9.88
C THR A 70 -10.30 -9.74 8.40
N PHE A 71 -9.30 -9.27 7.65
CA PHE A 71 -9.15 -9.58 6.23
C PHE A 71 -8.91 -11.08 5.97
N LEU A 72 -7.99 -11.70 6.72
CA LEU A 72 -7.70 -13.14 6.58
C LEU A 72 -8.92 -14.00 6.87
N TRP A 73 -9.66 -13.68 7.92
CA TRP A 73 -10.90 -14.38 8.26
C TRP A 73 -11.96 -14.23 7.16
N PHE A 74 -12.16 -13.02 6.65
CA PHE A 74 -13.08 -12.78 5.53
C PHE A 74 -12.69 -13.60 4.30
N PHE A 75 -11.39 -13.62 3.95
CA PHE A 75 -10.89 -14.36 2.82
C PHE A 75 -11.13 -15.87 2.97
N GLN A 76 -10.87 -16.44 4.14
CA GLN A 76 -11.16 -17.85 4.44
C GLN A 76 -12.65 -18.17 4.26
N LYS A 77 -13.53 -17.31 4.78
CA LYS A 77 -14.98 -17.49 4.67
C LYS A 77 -15.46 -17.47 3.23
N ARG A 78 -14.94 -16.54 2.43
CA ARG A 78 -15.21 -16.47 0.99
C ARG A 78 -14.70 -17.69 0.24
N ALA A 79 -13.53 -18.21 0.60
CA ALA A 79 -12.97 -19.43 -0.01
C ALA A 79 -13.84 -20.67 0.28
N LEU A 80 -14.54 -20.69 1.41
CA LEU A 80 -15.52 -21.73 1.76
C LEU A 80 -16.91 -21.52 1.11
N GLY A 81 -17.07 -20.48 0.28
CA GLY A 81 -18.35 -20.15 -0.34
C GLY A 81 -19.34 -19.48 0.62
N GLU A 82 -18.94 -19.13 1.84
CA GLU A 82 -19.81 -18.48 2.81
C GLU A 82 -19.98 -16.97 2.48
N PRO A 83 -21.21 -16.47 2.33
CA PRO A 83 -21.44 -15.04 2.12
C PRO A 83 -21.21 -14.28 3.42
N VAL A 84 -20.23 -13.38 3.42
CA VAL A 84 -19.99 -12.45 4.54
C VAL A 84 -20.57 -11.09 4.20
N THR A 85 -21.62 -10.69 4.92
CA THR A 85 -22.25 -9.38 4.76
C THR A 85 -21.46 -8.30 5.52
N GLY A 86 -21.68 -7.03 5.17
CA GLY A 86 -21.05 -5.89 5.85
C GLY A 86 -21.25 -5.89 7.38
N PRO A 87 -22.47 -6.09 7.91
CA PRO A 87 -22.70 -6.17 9.35
C PRO A 87 -21.94 -7.32 10.04
N VAL A 88 -21.85 -8.49 9.39
CA VAL A 88 -21.11 -9.65 9.91
C VAL A 88 -19.61 -9.36 9.97
N LEU A 89 -19.08 -8.73 8.92
CA LEU A 89 -17.67 -8.31 8.87
C LEU A 89 -17.36 -7.27 9.97
N GLN A 90 -18.24 -6.31 10.18
CA GLN A 90 -18.10 -5.30 11.24
C GLN A 90 -18.12 -5.92 12.64
N ALA A 91 -19.02 -6.88 12.89
CA ALA A 91 -19.08 -7.59 14.17
C ALA A 91 -17.77 -8.36 14.43
N LYS A 92 -17.23 -9.04 13.41
CA LYS A 92 -15.96 -9.74 13.52
C LYS A 92 -14.77 -8.80 13.77
N ALA A 93 -14.74 -7.65 13.09
CA ALA A 93 -13.70 -6.64 13.29
C ALA A 93 -13.69 -6.13 14.74
N LYS A 94 -14.87 -5.85 15.31
CA LYS A 94 -15.00 -5.46 16.72
C LYS A 94 -14.50 -6.55 17.67
N GLN A 95 -14.81 -7.82 17.37
CA GLN A 95 -14.31 -8.95 18.15
C GLN A 95 -12.78 -9.02 18.14
N PHE A 96 -12.14 -8.92 16.97
CA PHE A 96 -10.69 -8.93 16.88
C PHE A 96 -10.05 -7.73 17.57
N HIS A 97 -10.64 -6.54 17.44
CA HIS A 97 -10.16 -5.36 18.14
C HIS A 97 -10.20 -5.53 19.66
N ALA A 98 -11.29 -6.10 20.20
CA ALA A 98 -11.41 -6.38 21.63
C ALA A 98 -10.39 -7.43 22.09
N SER A 99 -10.30 -8.57 21.41
CA SER A 99 -9.39 -9.66 21.80
C SER A 99 -7.92 -9.26 21.73
N LEU A 100 -7.53 -8.55 20.67
CA LEU A 100 -6.14 -8.14 20.48
C LEU A 100 -5.74 -6.94 21.35
N ASN A 101 -6.68 -6.12 21.83
CA ASN A 101 -6.32 -5.07 22.80
C ASN A 101 -6.16 -5.60 24.23
N VAL A 102 -6.81 -6.71 24.59
CA VAL A 102 -6.69 -7.31 25.93
C VAL A 102 -5.34 -8.00 26.12
N GLU A 103 -4.77 -8.59 25.06
CA GLU A 103 -3.45 -9.24 25.10
C GLU A 103 -2.27 -8.26 25.25
N PHE A 104 -2.43 -6.98 24.87
CA PHE A 104 -1.33 -6.00 24.88
C PHE A 104 -1.20 -5.17 26.17
N PHE A 105 -2.15 -5.27 27.11
CA PHE A 105 -2.07 -4.63 28.43
C PHE A 105 -1.98 -5.64 29.59
N GLY A 106 -1.68 -6.90 29.27
CA GLY A 106 -1.66 -8.03 30.20
C GLY A 106 -0.26 -8.56 30.55
N GLU A 107 0.78 -7.71 30.56
CA GLU A 107 2.11 -7.99 31.14
C GLU A 107 2.68 -6.77 31.86
#